data_AF-Q64CH1-F1
#
_entry.id   AF-Q64CH1-F1
#
_cell.length_a   1.000
_cell.length_b   1.000
_cell.length_c   1.000
_cell.angle_alpha   90.00
_cell.angle_beta   90.00
_cell.angle_gamma   90.00
#
_symmetry.space_group_name_H-M   'P 1'
#
loop_
_entity.id
_entity.type
_entity.pdbx_description
1 polymer ?
#
loop_
_entity_poly.entity_id
_entity_poly.type
_entity_poly.pdbx_seq_one_letter_code
_entity_poly.pdbx_strand_id
1 'polypeptide(L)' 'MLCSGLGPRAISAFEQLGIEVYVGASGTVSEAISAFQAGRLNEASDANACKMHRH' A
#
# COMPACT_ATOMS: atom_id res chain seq x y z
N MET A 1 6.28 -2.00 3.18
CA MET A 1 5.11 -2.65 3.81
C MET A 1 4.17 -3.13 2.71
N LEU A 2 3.79 -4.40 2.67
CA LEU A 2 2.91 -4.97 1.63
C LEU A 2 1.55 -5.33 2.24
N CYS A 3 0.46 -4.81 1.67
CA CYS A 3 -0.89 -5.03 2.20
C CYS A 3 -1.95 -5.05 1.10
N SER A 4 -3.09 -5.65 1.36
CA SER A 4 -4.22 -5.69 0.42
C SER A 4 -5.03 -4.39 0.43
N GLY A 5 -5.13 -3.75 1.59
CA GLY A 5 -5.77 -2.45 1.76
C GLY A 5 -5.34 -1.79 3.07
N LEU A 6 -5.21 -0.47 3.05
CA LEU A 6 -4.81 0.31 4.21
C LEU A 6 -5.52 1.66 4.17
N GLY A 7 -6.04 2.11 5.32
CA GLY A 7 -6.69 3.42 5.42
C GLY A 7 -5.67 4.58 5.38
N PRO A 8 -6.09 5.80 4.99
CA PRO A 8 -5.20 6.94 4.82
C PRO A 8 -4.42 7.31 6.09
N ARG A 9 -5.04 7.17 7.27
CA ARG A 9 -4.37 7.42 8.56
C ARG A 9 -3.17 6.51 8.80
N ALA A 10 -3.30 5.23 8.46
CA ALA A 10 -2.23 4.27 8.67
C ALA A 10 -1.12 4.45 7.62
N ILE A 11 -1.47 4.85 6.39
CA ILE A 11 -0.50 5.22 5.35
C ILE A 11 0.35 6.39 5.84
N SER A 12 -0.28 7.49 6.27
CA SER A 12 0.42 8.67 6.78
C SER A 12 1.32 8.34 7.98
N ALA A 13 0.89 7.44 8.87
CA ALA A 13 1.73 6.98 9.98
C ALA A 13 2.99 6.24 9.51
N PHE A 14 2.89 5.37 8.50
CA PHE A 14 4.05 4.66 7.95
C PHE A 14 4.97 5.58 7.16
N GLU A 15 4.44 6.52 6.39
CA GLU A 15 5.23 7.53 5.67
C GLU A 15 6.05 8.40 6.63
N GLN A 16 5.46 8.84 7.74
CA GLN A 16 6.17 9.60 8.78
C GLN A 16 7.32 8.81 9.43
N LEU A 17 7.27 7.48 9.38
CA LEU A 17 8.32 6.59 9.85
C LEU A 17 9.35 6.26 8.75
N GLY A 18 9.22 6.81 7.54
CA GLY A 18 10.07 6.51 6.40
C GLY A 18 9.84 5.11 5.82
N ILE A 19 8.66 4.52 6.05
CA ILE A 19 8.30 3.19 5.58
C ILE A 19 7.45 3.33 4.32
N GLU A 20 7.96 2.81 3.20
CA GLU A 20 7.20 2.73 1.96
C GLU A 20 6.06 1.71 2.09
N VAL A 21 4.86 2.07 1.64
CA VAL A 21 3.67 1.23 1.69
C VAL A 21 3.22 0.90 0.28
N TYR A 22 2.99 -0.38 0.00
CA TYR A 22 2.48 -0.86 -1.28
C TYR A 22 1.17 -1.63 -1.08
N VAL A 23 0.17 -1.26 -1.86
CA VAL A 23 -1.19 -1.84 -1.83
C VAL A 23 -1.47 -2.66 -3.09
N GLY A 24 -2.45 -3.56 -2.97
CA GLY A 24 -2.84 -4.48 -4.04
C GLY A 24 -2.17 -5.85 -3.94
N ALA A 25 -1.52 -6.16 -2.82
CA ALA A 25 -1.04 -7.52 -2.56
C ALA A 25 -2.23 -8.47 -2.34
N SER A 26 -2.20 -9.62 -3.00
CA SER A 26 -3.23 -10.65 -2.91
C SER A 26 -2.62 -12.05 -3.01
N GLY A 27 -3.31 -13.06 -2.47
CA GLY A 27 -2.85 -14.44 -2.51
C GLY A 27 -1.84 -14.75 -1.40
N THR A 28 -0.86 -15.59 -1.71
CA THR A 28 0.19 -16.02 -0.80
C THR A 28 1.28 -14.97 -0.61
N VAL A 29 2.07 -15.12 0.44
CA VAL A 29 3.24 -14.26 0.71
C VAL A 29 4.22 -14.27 -0.48
N SER A 30 4.44 -15.43 -1.10
CA SER A 30 5.33 -15.57 -2.26
C SER A 30 4.83 -14.76 -3.47
N GLU A 31 3.51 -14.77 -3.72
CA GLU A 31 2.90 -14.01 -4.80
C GLU A 31 2.97 -12.50 -4.53
N ALA A 32 2.76 -12.06 -3.29
CA ALA A 32 2.90 -10.66 -2.90
C ALA A 32 4.34 -10.14 -3.11
N ILE A 33 5.35 -10.93 -2.71
CA ILE A 33 6.76 -10.60 -2.92
C ILE A 33 7.07 -10.56 -4.43
N SER A 34 6.58 -11.53 -5.20
CA SER A 34 6.80 -11.58 -6.65
C SER A 34 6.13 -10.40 -7.37
N ALA A 35 4.94 -9.99 -6.94
CA ALA A 35 4.25 -8.82 -7.47
C ALA A 35 4.99 -7.52 -7.15
N PHE A 36 5.54 -7.40 -5.94
CA PHE A 36 6.38 -6.27 -5.53
C PHE A 36 7.64 -6.17 -6.39
N GLN A 37 8.39 -7.27 -6.52
CA GLN A 37 9.60 -7.32 -7.35
C GLN A 37 9.32 -7.05 -8.83
N ALA A 38 8.15 -7.42 -9.32
CA ALA A 38 7.70 -7.14 -10.69
C ALA A 38 7.16 -5.71 -10.88
N GLY A 39 7.14 -4.86 -9.85
CA GLY A 39 6.60 -3.49 -9.93
C GLY A 39 5.09 -3.44 -10.18
N ARG A 40 4.35 -4.52 -9.86
CA ARG A 40 2.91 -4.63 -10.10
C ARG A 40 2.04 -4.09 -8.97
N LEU A 41 2.65 -3.77 -7.83
CA LEU A 41 1.96 -3.18 -6.68
C LEU A 41 2.00 -1.66 -6.76
N ASN A 42 0.92 -1.02 -6.32
CA ASN A 42 0.84 0.43 -6.31
C ASN A 42 1.39 0.96 -4.99
N GLU A 43 2.24 1.96 -5.04
CA GLU A 43 2.64 2.69 -3.85
C GLU A 43 1.42 3.45 -3.29
N ALA A 44 1.15 3.20 -2.02
CA ALA A 44 0.08 3.81 -1.28
C ALA A 44 0.63 5.06 -0.62
N SER A 45 0.53 6.18 -1.31
CA SER A 45 0.77 7.51 -0.74
C SER A 45 -0.54 8.20 -0.40
N ASP A 46 -0.49 9.24 0.43
CA ASP A 46 -1.66 10.06 0.81
C ASP A 46 -2.47 10.55 -0.43
N ALA A 47 -1.78 10.80 -1.55
CA ALA A 47 -2.37 11.18 -2.83
C ALA A 47 -3.20 10.07 -3.49
N ASN A 48 -2.86 8.79 -3.30
CA ASN A 48 -3.57 7.64 -3.87
C ASN A 48 -4.62 7.05 -2.91
N ALA A 49 -4.43 7.20 -1.60
CA ALA A 49 -5.35 6.70 -0.57
C ALA A 49 -6.69 7.45 -0.54
N CYS A 50 -6.68 8.73 -0.92
CA CYS A 50 -7.81 9.64 -0.74
C CYS A 50 -8.93 9.54 -1.79
N LYS A 51 -8.97 8.52 -2.67
CA LYS A 51 -10.03 8.43 -3.69
C LYS A 51 -11.40 7.94 -3.19
N MET A 52 -11.56 7.54 -1.91
CA MET A 52 -12.80 6.87 -1.49
C MET A 52 -13.59 7.42 -0.29
N HIS A 53 -13.16 8.45 0.45
CA HIS A 53 -14.01 8.97 1.54
C HIS A 53 -13.86 10.48 1.78
N ARG A 54 -14.69 11.27 1.08
CA ARG A 54 -15.21 12.55 1.57
C ARG A 54 -16.71 12.56 1.33
N HIS A 55 -17.47 12.12 2.33
CA HIS A 55 -18.90 12.38 2.46
C HIS A 55 -19.26 12.44 3.94
#